data_AF-M5TBE0-F1
#
_entry.id   AF-M5TBE0-F1
#
_cell.length_a   1.000
_cell.length_b   1.000
_cell.length_c   1.000
_cell.angle_alpha   90.00
_cell.angle_beta   90.00
_cell.angle_gamma   90.00
#
_symmetry.space_group_name_H-M   'P 1'
#
loop_
_entity.id
_entity.type
_entity.pdbx_description
1 polymer ?
#
loop_
_entity_poly.entity_id
_entity_poly.type
_entity_poly.pdbx_seq_one_letter_code
_entity_poly.pdbx_strand_id
1 'polypeptide(L)'
;MSKTKTKKKLKRNSDPTPATTRSRVRSRADLPKGESLCDHCTAKCCHYFALPIDEPVSRKDFDFIRWYLLHDRATVFVDEETWYLLVHTTCKHLQDDYRCGIYETRPEICREYTTDNCEFEDDWCYERYFETPEQIDEYADALFGPQFEQAGRRKQDAIRSRRPTGLPVV
;
A
#
# COMPACT_ATOMS: atom_id res chain seq x y z
N MET A 1 -47.42 3.31 -60.65
CA MET A 1 -46.03 2.95 -60.97
C MET A 1 -45.10 3.53 -59.91
N SER A 2 -44.65 2.68 -58.99
CA SER A 2 -43.67 2.98 -57.92
C SER A 2 -42.35 3.43 -58.49
N LYS A 3 -41.76 4.52 -57.98
CA LYS A 3 -40.30 4.66 -57.82
C LYS A 3 -39.97 5.50 -56.57
N THR A 4 -39.64 4.79 -55.51
CA THR A 4 -39.06 5.24 -54.24
C THR A 4 -37.74 5.96 -54.48
N LYS A 5 -37.57 7.22 -54.02
CA LYS A 5 -36.28 7.93 -54.02
C LYS A 5 -35.66 7.89 -52.62
N THR A 6 -34.60 7.11 -52.51
CA THR A 6 -33.76 6.83 -51.35
C THR A 6 -33.08 8.09 -50.81
N LYS A 7 -33.26 8.39 -49.51
CA LYS A 7 -32.50 9.42 -48.77
C LYS A 7 -31.04 8.98 -48.60
N LYS A 8 -30.11 9.68 -49.27
CA LYS A 8 -28.66 9.49 -49.13
C LYS A 8 -28.19 10.16 -47.83
N LYS A 9 -28.01 9.38 -46.77
CA LYS A 9 -27.50 9.83 -45.46
C LYS A 9 -25.99 10.10 -45.58
N LEU A 10 -25.57 11.34 -45.30
CA LEU A 10 -24.18 11.80 -45.33
C LEU A 10 -23.38 11.03 -44.26
N LYS A 11 -22.36 10.28 -44.68
CA LYS A 11 -21.45 9.53 -43.81
C LYS A 11 -20.52 10.50 -43.10
N ARG A 12 -20.60 10.60 -41.77
CA ARG A 12 -19.52 11.15 -40.95
C ARG A 12 -18.48 10.05 -40.78
N ASN A 13 -17.28 10.29 -41.29
CA ASN A 13 -16.12 9.47 -40.97
C ASN A 13 -15.72 9.81 -39.54
N SER A 14 -15.96 8.89 -38.61
CA SER A 14 -15.32 8.89 -37.30
C SER A 14 -14.06 8.07 -37.42
N ASP A 15 -12.90 8.72 -37.36
CA ASP A 15 -11.62 8.08 -37.16
C ASP A 15 -11.70 7.11 -35.97
N PRO A 16 -11.16 5.88 -36.07
CA PRO A 16 -11.05 5.01 -34.92
C PRO A 16 -9.89 5.53 -34.08
N THR A 17 -10.19 6.21 -32.98
CA THR A 17 -9.22 6.36 -31.89
C THR A 17 -8.78 4.94 -31.50
N PRO A 18 -7.47 4.63 -31.49
CA PRO A 18 -7.03 3.32 -31.03
C PRO A 18 -7.29 3.27 -29.52
N ALA A 19 -8.39 2.63 -29.14
CA ALA A 19 -8.57 2.15 -27.79
C ALA A 19 -7.52 1.06 -27.58
N THR A 20 -6.34 1.45 -27.09
CA THR A 20 -5.32 0.51 -26.63
C THR A 20 -5.88 -0.17 -25.39
N THR A 21 -6.51 -1.32 -25.59
CA THR A 21 -6.81 -2.27 -24.53
C THR A 21 -5.48 -2.69 -23.93
N ARG A 22 -5.01 -1.98 -22.89
CA ARG A 22 -3.85 -2.42 -22.11
C ARG A 22 -4.23 -3.77 -21.53
N SER A 23 -3.59 -4.83 -22.02
CA SER A 23 -3.60 -6.14 -21.39
C SER A 23 -3.31 -5.92 -19.90
N ARG A 24 -4.23 -6.33 -19.03
CA ARG A 24 -4.01 -6.27 -17.58
C ARG A 24 -3.01 -7.37 -17.25
N VAL A 25 -1.72 -7.07 -17.38
CA VAL A 25 -0.66 -7.84 -16.70
C VAL A 25 -1.00 -7.78 -15.21
N ARG A 26 -1.25 -8.94 -14.60
CA ARG A 26 -1.61 -9.02 -13.17
C ARG A 26 -0.50 -9.65 -12.35
N SER A 27 0.33 -10.50 -12.96
CA SER A 27 1.40 -11.22 -12.27
C SER A 27 2.63 -11.42 -13.17
N ARG A 28 3.75 -11.83 -12.58
CA ARG A 28 4.97 -12.18 -13.31
C ARG A 28 4.76 -13.26 -14.36
N ALA A 29 3.83 -14.20 -14.10
CA ALA A 29 3.49 -15.29 -15.00
C ALA A 29 2.87 -14.81 -16.32
N ASP A 30 2.29 -13.60 -16.34
CA ASP A 30 1.71 -13.01 -17.54
C ASP A 30 2.78 -12.40 -18.46
N LEU A 31 4.04 -12.28 -17.99
CA LEU A 31 5.14 -11.67 -18.73
C LEU A 31 6.09 -12.71 -19.34
N PRO A 32 6.55 -12.50 -20.59
CA PRO A 32 7.70 -13.18 -21.16
C PRO A 32 8.91 -13.27 -20.22
N LYS A 33 9.63 -14.39 -20.30
CA LYS A 33 10.87 -14.61 -19.55
C LYS A 33 11.90 -13.55 -19.93
N GLY A 34 12.42 -12.83 -18.93
CA GLY A 34 13.42 -11.77 -19.12
C GLY A 34 12.86 -10.36 -19.20
N GLU A 35 11.53 -10.20 -19.27
CA GLU A 35 10.90 -8.88 -19.15
C GLU A 35 10.87 -8.42 -17.68
N SER A 36 10.99 -7.10 -17.46
CA SER A 36 11.01 -6.49 -16.14
C SER A 36 9.58 -6.21 -15.66
N LEU A 37 9.26 -6.62 -14.42
CA LEU A 37 7.98 -6.26 -13.78
C LEU A 37 7.78 -4.75 -13.68
N CYS A 38 8.87 -4.00 -13.52
CA CYS A 38 8.83 -2.55 -13.37
C CYS A 38 8.28 -1.84 -14.62
N ASP A 39 8.34 -2.46 -15.80
CA ASP A 39 7.76 -1.91 -17.04
C ASP A 39 6.23 -1.91 -17.05
N HIS A 40 5.63 -2.70 -16.15
CA HIS A 40 4.18 -2.92 -16.04
C HIS A 40 3.61 -2.46 -14.70
N CYS A 41 4.47 -2.00 -13.79
CA CYS A 41 4.11 -1.52 -12.47
C CYS A 41 3.84 0.00 -12.49
N THR A 42 2.92 0.46 -11.64
CA THR A 42 2.67 1.88 -11.37
C THR A 42 3.63 2.42 -10.29
N ALA A 43 4.89 1.99 -10.31
CA ALA A 43 5.95 2.36 -9.37
C ALA A 43 5.58 2.23 -7.87
N LYS A 44 4.92 1.13 -7.46
CA LYS A 44 4.50 0.88 -6.06
C LYS A 44 5.65 1.17 -5.06
N CYS A 45 6.84 0.64 -5.32
CA CYS A 45 8.03 0.79 -4.45
C CYS A 45 8.66 2.19 -4.44
N CYS A 46 8.27 3.10 -5.36
CA CYS A 46 8.75 4.49 -5.38
C CYS A 46 7.82 5.46 -4.65
N HIS A 47 6.71 4.97 -4.08
CA HIS A 47 5.73 5.77 -3.33
C HIS A 47 5.88 5.66 -1.80
N TYR A 48 6.90 4.94 -1.32
CA TYR A 48 7.26 4.88 0.08
C TYR A 48 8.73 4.51 0.25
N PHE A 49 9.22 4.58 1.49
CA PHE A 49 10.40 3.85 1.91
C PHE A 49 10.12 3.14 3.23
N ALA A 50 10.73 1.97 3.42
CA ALA A 50 10.65 1.18 4.64
C ALA A 50 12.02 1.21 5.34
N LEU A 51 12.02 1.39 6.65
CA LEU A 51 13.22 1.27 7.47
C LEU A 51 13.00 0.22 8.54
N PRO A 52 13.93 -0.73 8.73
CA PRO A 52 13.86 -1.64 9.86
C PRO A 52 13.98 -0.83 11.15
N ILE A 53 13.14 -1.17 12.13
CA ILE A 53 13.18 -0.64 13.49
C ILE A 53 13.36 -1.80 14.47
N ASP A 54 13.85 -1.51 15.67
CA ASP A 54 14.00 -2.51 16.71
C ASP A 54 12.63 -3.07 17.12
N GLU A 55 12.58 -4.37 17.42
CA GLU A 55 11.38 -5.00 17.97
C GLU A 55 11.00 -4.34 19.32
N PRO A 56 9.74 -3.88 19.50
CA PRO A 56 9.30 -3.27 20.73
C PRO A 56 9.16 -4.31 21.85
N VAL A 57 9.98 -4.20 22.88
CA VAL A 57 10.02 -5.15 24.02
C VAL A 57 9.37 -4.58 25.29
N SER A 58 9.09 -3.28 25.33
CA SER A 58 8.51 -2.59 26.47
C SER A 58 7.35 -1.69 26.08
N ARG A 59 6.49 -1.35 27.06
CA ARG A 59 5.38 -0.41 26.83
C ARG A 59 5.85 0.95 26.29
N LYS A 60 7.06 1.38 26.65
CA LYS A 60 7.64 2.63 26.17
C LYS A 60 7.98 2.56 24.67
N ASP A 61 8.42 1.40 24.19
CA ASP A 61 8.74 1.20 22.78
C ASP A 61 7.47 1.25 21.93
N PHE A 62 6.38 0.66 22.42
CA PHE A 62 5.06 0.79 21.79
C PHE A 62 4.55 2.25 21.77
N ASP A 63 4.89 3.07 22.77
CA ASP A 63 4.55 4.50 22.78
C ASP A 63 5.36 5.30 21.73
N PHE A 64 6.60 4.90 21.44
CA PHE A 64 7.35 5.46 20.31
C PHE A 64 6.71 5.09 18.97
N ILE A 65 6.27 3.84 18.80
CA ILE A 65 5.55 3.43 17.59
C ILE A 65 4.23 4.20 17.47
N ARG A 66 3.50 4.35 18.57
CA ARG A 66 2.30 5.19 18.63
C ARG A 66 2.59 6.62 18.16
N TRP A 67 3.70 7.21 18.59
CA TRP A 67 4.13 8.54 18.14
C TRP A 67 4.42 8.59 16.63
N TYR A 68 5.03 7.55 16.04
CA TYR A 68 5.19 7.48 14.59
C TYR A 68 3.85 7.55 13.87
N LEU A 69 2.87 6.74 14.30
CA LEU A 69 1.54 6.63 13.71
C LEU A 69 0.63 7.86 13.93
N LEU A 70 1.05 8.84 14.75
CA LEU A 70 0.37 10.14 14.80
C LEU A 70 0.60 11.00 13.55
N HIS A 71 1.52 10.60 12.67
CA HIS A 71 1.80 11.30 11.42
C HIS A 71 1.05 10.64 10.25
N ASP A 72 0.33 11.45 9.47
CA ASP A 72 -0.59 11.04 8.38
C ASP A 72 -0.02 10.05 7.35
N ARG A 73 1.31 9.99 7.20
CA ARG A 73 1.99 9.21 6.15
C ARG A 73 2.90 8.13 6.74
N ALA A 74 2.63 7.68 7.96
CA ALA A 74 3.40 6.63 8.63
C ALA A 74 2.52 5.40 8.86
N THR A 75 3.05 4.22 8.55
CA THR A 75 2.48 2.92 8.93
C THR A 75 3.59 2.02 9.46
N VAL A 76 3.28 1.06 10.31
CA VAL A 76 4.25 0.11 10.87
C VAL A 76 3.80 -1.30 10.52
N PHE A 77 4.70 -2.14 10.03
CA PHE A 77 4.38 -3.52 9.70
C PHE A 77 5.44 -4.49 10.21
N VAL A 78 5.06 -5.76 10.32
CA VAL A 78 5.97 -6.85 10.68
C VAL A 78 6.01 -7.85 9.56
N ASP A 79 7.22 -8.23 9.18
CA ASP A 79 7.53 -9.20 8.14
C ASP A 79 8.75 -10.01 8.54
N GLU A 80 8.65 -11.34 8.49
CA GLU A 80 9.67 -12.29 8.96
C GLU A 80 10.25 -11.89 10.34
N GLU A 81 9.37 -11.67 11.32
CA GLU A 81 9.71 -11.19 12.68
C GLU A 81 10.38 -9.79 12.76
N THR A 82 10.65 -9.14 11.63
CA THR A 82 11.29 -7.83 11.56
C THR A 82 10.25 -6.72 11.52
N TRP A 83 10.45 -5.70 12.36
CA TRP A 83 9.58 -4.52 12.40
C TRP A 83 10.07 -3.45 11.42
N TYR A 84 9.13 -2.85 10.71
CA TYR A 84 9.44 -1.80 9.75
C TYR A 84 8.58 -0.56 9.97
N LEU A 85 9.21 0.61 9.95
CA LEU A 85 8.53 1.89 9.78
C LEU A 85 8.44 2.21 8.30
N LEU A 86 7.22 2.31 7.80
CA LEU A 86 6.92 2.70 6.43
C LEU A 86 6.51 4.17 6.39
N VAL A 87 7.20 4.95 5.56
CA VAL A 87 6.85 6.35 5.30
C VAL A 87 6.35 6.49 3.88
N HIS A 88 5.07 6.79 3.74
CA HIS A 88 4.38 6.97 2.45
C HIS A 88 4.78 8.30 1.84
N THR A 89 5.73 8.31 0.92
CA THR A 89 6.16 9.52 0.22
C THR A 89 6.67 9.19 -1.17
N THR A 90 6.38 10.08 -2.13
CA THR A 90 6.77 9.84 -3.53
C THR A 90 8.21 10.27 -3.76
N CYS A 91 9.00 9.40 -4.38
CA CYS A 91 10.37 9.68 -4.79
C CYS A 91 10.43 10.90 -5.72
N LYS A 92 11.35 11.83 -5.43
CA LYS A 92 11.53 13.07 -6.20
C LYS A 92 11.97 12.86 -7.66
N HIS A 93 12.47 11.66 -7.98
CA HIS A 93 12.95 11.32 -9.32
C HIS A 93 11.97 10.43 -10.09
N LEU A 94 10.79 10.12 -9.54
CA LEU A 94 9.75 9.38 -10.26
C LEU A 94 9.20 10.24 -11.40
N GLN A 95 9.14 9.68 -12.60
CA GLN A 95 8.62 10.32 -13.80
C GLN A 95 7.14 9.94 -14.05
N ASP A 96 6.47 10.68 -14.93
CA ASP A 96 5.05 10.47 -15.27
C ASP A 96 4.76 9.10 -15.93
N ASP A 97 5.78 8.45 -16.48
CA ASP A 97 5.71 7.11 -17.05
C ASP A 97 6.03 5.99 -16.06
N TYR A 98 6.08 6.32 -14.75
CA TYR A 98 6.41 5.42 -13.65
C TYR A 98 7.85 4.88 -13.66
N ARG A 99 8.77 5.56 -14.37
CA ARG A 99 10.20 5.22 -14.41
C ARG A 99 11.05 6.12 -13.52
N CYS A 100 12.22 5.61 -13.16
CA CYS A 100 13.20 6.38 -12.38
C CYS A 100 14.02 7.30 -13.30
N GLY A 101 13.95 8.62 -13.06
CA GLY A 101 14.72 9.61 -13.83
C GLY A 101 16.22 9.61 -13.58
N ILE A 102 16.70 8.87 -12.57
CA ILE A 102 18.13 8.74 -12.22
C ILE A 102 18.61 7.29 -12.25
N TYR A 103 18.04 6.45 -13.12
CA TYR A 103 18.24 4.99 -13.12
C TYR A 103 19.70 4.54 -13.00
N GLU A 104 20.61 5.18 -13.75
CA GLU A 104 22.05 4.87 -13.75
C GLU A 104 22.77 5.33 -12.48
N THR A 105 22.31 6.42 -11.87
CA THR A 105 22.92 7.03 -10.68
C THR A 105 22.09 6.81 -9.43
N ARG A 106 21.27 5.75 -9.41
CA ARG A 106 20.42 5.40 -8.26
C ARG A 106 21.24 5.20 -6.99
N PRO A 107 20.67 5.42 -5.79
CA PRO A 107 21.28 4.97 -4.55
C PRO A 107 21.47 3.44 -4.51
N GLU A 108 22.38 2.97 -3.66
CA GLU A 108 22.72 1.54 -3.53
C GLU A 108 21.50 0.67 -3.19
N ILE A 109 20.68 1.09 -2.20
CA ILE A 109 19.44 0.39 -1.84
C ILE A 109 18.49 0.17 -3.02
N CYS A 110 18.43 1.11 -3.98
CA CYS A 110 17.59 0.97 -5.17
C CYS A 110 18.24 0.10 -6.25
N ARG A 111 19.57 -0.08 -6.23
CA ARG A 111 20.30 -0.96 -7.15
C ARG A 111 20.28 -2.42 -6.68
N GLU A 112 20.26 -2.63 -5.37
CA GLU A 112 20.21 -3.96 -4.75
C GLU A 112 18.81 -4.59 -4.82
N TYR A 113 17.78 -3.79 -5.07
CA TYR A 113 16.40 -4.26 -5.22
C TYR A 113 16.26 -5.30 -6.36
N THR A 114 15.64 -6.44 -6.06
CA THR A 114 15.29 -7.47 -7.05
C THR A 114 13.78 -7.64 -7.18
N THR A 115 13.35 -8.21 -8.30
CA THR A 115 11.93 -8.49 -8.56
C THR A 115 11.46 -9.84 -8.01
N ASP A 116 12.29 -10.56 -7.25
CA ASP A 116 12.00 -11.94 -6.85
C ASP A 116 10.85 -12.04 -5.84
N ASN A 117 10.76 -11.06 -4.92
CA ASN A 117 9.69 -10.91 -3.92
C ASN A 117 8.99 -9.55 -4.12
N CYS A 118 8.56 -9.27 -5.36
CA CYS A 118 7.98 -7.97 -5.69
C CYS A 118 6.52 -7.87 -5.22
N GLU A 119 6.17 -6.78 -4.54
CA GLU A 119 4.77 -6.44 -4.14
C GLU A 119 3.79 -6.29 -5.32
N PHE A 120 4.29 -6.34 -6.56
CA PHE A 120 3.45 -6.40 -7.75
C PHE A 120 2.62 -7.69 -7.82
N GLU A 121 3.09 -8.78 -7.21
CA GLU A 121 2.49 -10.12 -7.36
C GLU A 121 1.26 -10.39 -6.45
N ASP A 122 0.84 -9.40 -5.64
CA ASP A 122 -0.42 -9.34 -4.86
C ASP A 122 -0.68 -10.55 -3.91
N ASP A 123 0.28 -11.46 -3.71
CA ASP A 123 0.19 -12.61 -2.78
C ASP A 123 0.81 -12.33 -1.39
N TRP A 124 1.33 -11.12 -1.19
CA TRP A 124 1.97 -10.71 0.05
C TRP A 124 0.96 -10.48 1.18
N CYS A 125 1.26 -11.03 2.37
CA CYS A 125 0.47 -10.82 3.58
C CYS A 125 1.39 -10.43 4.74
N TYR A 126 1.15 -9.29 5.36
CA TYR A 126 1.89 -8.88 6.55
C TYR A 126 1.51 -9.74 7.75
N GLU A 127 2.47 -10.06 8.62
CA GLU A 127 2.15 -10.68 9.90
C GLU A 127 1.32 -9.74 10.77
N ARG A 128 1.69 -8.45 10.75
CA ARG A 128 1.02 -7.36 11.45
C ARG A 128 1.11 -6.09 10.61
N TYR A 129 0.05 -5.30 10.62
CA TYR A 129 0.00 -4.01 9.92
C TYR A 129 -0.75 -3.00 10.79
N PHE A 130 -0.10 -1.89 11.11
CA PHE A 130 -0.60 -0.82 11.96
C PHE A 130 -0.62 0.50 11.20
N GLU A 131 -1.81 1.06 11.07
CA GLU A 131 -2.10 2.33 10.40
C GLU A 131 -2.48 3.42 11.39
N THR A 132 -3.02 3.06 12.56
CA THR A 132 -3.51 4.03 13.53
C THR A 132 -2.85 3.86 14.90
N PRO A 133 -2.67 4.97 15.65
CA PRO A 133 -2.11 4.92 16.99
C PRO A 133 -2.97 4.10 17.97
N GLU A 134 -4.27 3.97 17.72
CA GLU A 134 -5.17 3.13 18.53
C GLU A 134 -4.90 1.64 18.34
N GLN A 135 -4.58 1.20 17.12
CA GLN A 135 -4.30 -0.22 16.85
C GLN A 135 -3.06 -0.69 17.61
N ILE A 136 -1.99 0.11 17.63
CA ILE A 136 -0.76 -0.26 18.34
C ILE A 136 -0.94 -0.17 19.87
N ASP A 137 -1.77 0.77 20.36
CA ASP A 137 -2.09 0.89 21.78
C ASP A 137 -2.93 -0.31 22.27
N GLU A 138 -3.91 -0.75 21.48
CA GLU A 138 -4.69 -1.97 21.77
C GLU A 138 -3.79 -3.21 21.79
N TYR A 139 -2.84 -3.29 20.85
CA TYR A 139 -1.85 -4.37 20.82
C TYR A 139 -0.95 -4.35 22.06
N ALA A 140 -0.46 -3.19 22.48
CA ALA A 140 0.34 -3.04 23.69
C ALA A 140 -0.46 -3.34 24.97
N ASP A 141 -1.74 -2.95 25.02
CA ASP A 141 -2.65 -3.27 26.12
C ASP A 141 -2.87 -4.78 26.28
N ALA A 142 -2.92 -5.52 25.17
CA ALA A 142 -3.04 -6.98 25.20
C ALA A 142 -1.79 -7.66 25.81
N LEU A 143 -0.61 -7.07 25.61
CA LEU A 143 0.67 -7.61 26.09
C LEU A 143 0.98 -7.20 27.54
N PHE A 144 0.74 -5.94 27.89
CA PHE A 144 1.18 -5.34 29.17
C PHE A 144 0.04 -4.92 30.10
N GLY A 145 -1.20 -5.02 29.65
CA GLY A 145 -2.38 -4.48 30.34
C GLY A 145 -2.62 -2.99 30.02
N PRO A 146 -3.78 -2.45 30.43
CA PRO A 146 -4.18 -1.08 30.10
C PRO A 146 -3.26 -0.04 30.74
N GLN A 147 -2.74 0.89 29.94
CA GLN A 147 -1.91 2.01 30.44
C GLN A 147 -2.76 3.12 31.06
N PHE A 148 -3.95 3.38 30.50
CA PHE A 148 -4.87 4.38 31.02
C PHE A 148 -6.04 3.73 31.76
N GLU A 149 -6.30 4.18 32.98
CA GLU A 149 -7.45 3.72 33.74
C GLU A 149 -8.74 4.17 33.03
N GLN A 150 -9.52 3.21 32.56
CA GLN A 150 -10.78 3.50 31.88
C GLN A 150 -11.82 3.89 32.92
N ALA A 151 -12.14 5.19 33.00
CA ALA A 151 -13.19 5.71 33.87
C ALA A 151 -14.50 4.92 33.66
N GLY A 152 -14.97 4.28 34.74
CA GLY A 152 -16.20 3.49 34.76
C GLY A 152 -16.08 2.03 34.28
N ARG A 153 -14.87 1.49 34.03
CA ARG A 153 -14.71 0.06 33.70
C ARG A 153 -14.85 -0.77 34.97
N ARG A 154 -15.88 -1.63 35.04
CA ARG A 154 -16.03 -2.58 36.15
C ARG A 154 -14.95 -3.66 36.02
N LYS A 155 -14.41 -4.16 37.14
CA LYS A 155 -13.41 -5.24 37.15
C LYS A 155 -13.83 -6.48 36.34
N GLN A 156 -15.13 -6.79 36.33
CA GLN A 156 -15.72 -7.88 35.53
C GLN A 156 -15.59 -7.69 34.01
N ASP A 157 -15.43 -6.45 33.54
CA ASP A 157 -15.33 -6.08 32.12
C ASP A 157 -13.85 -5.88 31.69
N ALA A 158 -12.89 -6.31 32.53
CA ALA A 158 -11.45 -6.16 32.25
C ALA A 158 -10.94 -7.11 31.15
N ILE A 159 -11.56 -8.28 31.00
CA ILE A 159 -11.14 -9.32 30.05
C ILE A 159 -11.58 -8.99 28.61
N ARG A 160 -12.63 -8.19 28.43
CA ARG A 160 -13.14 -7.81 27.10
C ARG A 160 -12.80 -6.36 26.81
N SER A 161 -12.17 -6.07 25.69
CA SER A 161 -12.06 -4.70 25.19
C SER A 161 -13.45 -4.14 24.94
N ARG A 162 -13.62 -2.82 25.06
CA ARG A 162 -14.87 -2.18 24.65
C ARG A 162 -15.06 -2.48 23.18
N ARG A 163 -16.30 -2.76 22.78
CA ARG A 163 -16.65 -2.94 21.37
C ARG A 163 -16.09 -1.72 20.60
N PRO A 164 -15.22 -1.93 19.60
CA PRO A 164 -14.70 -0.81 18.84
C PRO A 164 -15.88 -0.02 18.26
N THR A 165 -15.77 1.31 18.29
CA THR A 165 -16.66 2.17 17.50
C THR A 165 -16.51 1.70 16.06
N GLY A 166 -17.58 1.13 15.48
CA GLY A 166 -17.51 0.56 14.14
C GLY A 166 -16.89 1.56 13.16
N LEU A 167 -16.17 1.05 12.15
CA LEU A 167 -15.56 1.88 11.13
C LEU A 167 -16.56 2.93 10.64
N PRO A 168 -16.22 4.23 10.65
CA PRO A 168 -17.07 5.24 10.05
C PRO A 168 -17.21 4.91 8.57
N VAL A 169 -18.39 4.47 8.16
CA VAL A 169 -18.74 4.33 6.75
C VAL A 169 -18.97 5.74 6.24
N VAL A 170 -17.97 6.29 5.52
CA VAL A 170 -18.09 7.56 4.77
C VAL A 170 -18.77 7.29 3.45
#